data_AF-A0A521HER3-F1
#
_entry.id   AF-A0A521HER3-F1
#
_cell.length_a   1.000
_cell.length_b   1.000
_cell.length_c   1.000
_cell.angle_alpha   90.00
_cell.angle_beta   90.00
_cell.angle_gamma   90.00
#
_symmetry.space_group_name_H-M   'P 1'
#
loop_
_entity.id
_entity.type
_entity.pdbx_description
1 polymer ?
#
loop_
_entity_poly.entity_id
_entity_poly.type
_entity_poly.pdbx_seq_one_letter_code
_entity_poly.pdbx_strand_id
1 'polypeptide(L)'
;MNSVLVTPRLFEQIIESENNLIGIETAHIEDALEQFRQLALRSGQSVYLWDPHNGIAALRQSELRVPGSKRFNDAMRFILQSMQFAVYLLVEYEDQIKPPNTALLRRFARIRSANQRNIVFLARQLVFPEEVDGLVARMTPGNVASSQPRLRDGRWVR
;
A
#
# COMPACT_ATOMS: atom_id res chain seq x y z
N MET A 1 -13.16 -11.73 -18.18
CA MET A 1 -14.08 -11.24 -17.14
C MET A 1 -13.20 -10.58 -16.07
N ASN A 2 -13.05 -9.25 -16.09
CA ASN A 2 -12.21 -8.55 -15.11
C ASN A 2 -12.90 -8.59 -13.75
N SER A 3 -12.46 -9.47 -12.87
CA SER A 3 -12.83 -9.39 -11.46
C SER A 3 -12.30 -8.07 -10.92
N VAL A 4 -13.16 -7.26 -10.28
CA VAL A 4 -12.72 -6.04 -9.61
C VAL A 4 -11.91 -6.47 -8.38
N LEU A 5 -10.63 -6.13 -8.36
CA LEU A 5 -9.69 -6.51 -7.29
C LEU A 5 -9.59 -5.34 -6.30
N VAL A 6 -9.31 -4.15 -6.82
CA VAL A 6 -9.18 -2.92 -6.04
C VAL A 6 -10.46 -2.10 -6.17
N THR A 7 -11.31 -2.20 -5.15
CA THR A 7 -12.55 -1.41 -5.08
C THR A 7 -12.27 0.00 -4.54
N PRO A 8 -13.14 1.00 -4.84
CA PRO A 8 -13.05 2.32 -4.20
C PRO A 8 -13.03 2.23 -2.67
N ARG A 9 -13.81 1.32 -2.10
CA ARG A 9 -13.86 1.07 -0.65
C ARG A 9 -12.53 0.55 -0.09
N LEU A 10 -11.88 -0.40 -0.77
CA LEU A 10 -10.55 -0.86 -0.37
C LEU A 10 -9.55 0.30 -0.40
N PHE A 11 -9.64 1.16 -1.41
CA PHE A 11 -8.77 2.32 -1.52
C PHE A 11 -9.01 3.33 -0.40
N GLU A 12 -10.26 3.60 -0.03
CA GLU A 12 -10.61 4.40 1.15
C GLU A 12 -10.07 3.77 2.44
N GLN A 13 -10.23 2.45 2.63
CA GLN A 13 -9.66 1.74 3.78
C GLN A 13 -8.13 1.86 3.86
N ILE A 14 -7.45 1.82 2.71
CA ILE A 14 -6.00 2.07 2.65
C ILE A 14 -5.71 3.49 3.12
N ILE A 15 -6.43 4.50 2.62
CA ILE A 15 -6.19 5.92 2.95
C ILE A 15 -6.44 6.20 4.44
N GLU A 16 -7.51 5.63 5.00
CA GLU A 16 -7.93 5.83 6.40
C GLU A 16 -7.19 4.95 7.40
N SER A 17 -6.32 4.04 6.93
CA SER A 17 -5.59 3.10 7.78
C SER A 17 -4.72 3.82 8.81
N GLU A 18 -4.82 3.42 10.07
CA GLU A 18 -3.87 3.83 11.12
C GLU A 18 -2.50 3.14 10.97
N ASN A 19 -2.45 2.04 10.20
CA ASN A 19 -1.23 1.31 9.89
C ASN A 19 -0.59 1.87 8.62
N ASN A 20 0.71 2.19 8.70
CA ASN A 20 1.47 2.68 7.54
C ASN A 20 1.94 1.52 6.62
N LEU A 21 1.94 0.28 7.11
CA LEU A 21 2.29 -0.92 6.34
C LEU A 21 1.04 -1.74 6.10
N ILE A 22 0.73 -1.98 4.84
CA ILE A 22 -0.46 -2.70 4.38
C ILE A 22 -0.02 -3.78 3.41
N GLY A 23 -0.65 -4.94 3.47
CA GLY A 23 -0.40 -6.04 2.54
C GLY A 23 -1.69 -6.45 1.83
N ILE A 24 -1.60 -6.64 0.51
CA ILE A 24 -2.72 -7.12 -0.31
C ILE A 24 -2.23 -8.29 -1.17
N GLU A 25 -2.89 -9.44 -1.02
CA GLU A 25 -2.64 -10.62 -1.86
C GLU A 25 -3.51 -10.58 -3.11
N THR A 26 -2.91 -10.76 -4.28
CA THR A 26 -3.62 -10.90 -5.55
C THR A 26 -2.79 -11.72 -6.54
N ALA A 27 -3.46 -12.63 -7.26
CA ALA A 27 -2.83 -13.34 -8.37
C ALA A 27 -2.67 -12.47 -9.63
N HIS A 28 -3.30 -11.30 -9.66
CA HIS A 28 -3.38 -10.41 -10.82
C HIS A 28 -2.85 -9.03 -10.45
N ILE A 29 -1.52 -8.92 -10.29
CA ILE A 29 -0.86 -7.68 -9.84
C ILE A 29 -1.06 -6.56 -10.87
N GLU A 30 -0.88 -6.83 -12.16
CA GLU A 30 -1.04 -5.84 -13.23
C GLU A 30 -2.44 -5.23 -13.25
N ASP A 31 -3.48 -6.06 -13.16
CA ASP A 31 -4.87 -5.60 -13.08
C ASP A 31 -5.12 -4.74 -11.84
N ALA A 32 -4.52 -5.10 -10.70
CA ALA A 32 -4.63 -4.31 -9.47
C ALA A 32 -3.94 -2.94 -9.63
N LEU A 33 -2.74 -2.89 -10.22
CA LEU A 33 -2.02 -1.65 -10.49
C LEU A 33 -2.82 -0.72 -11.42
N GLU A 34 -3.42 -1.27 -12.48
CA GLU A 34 -4.28 -0.51 -13.39
C GLU A 34 -5.51 0.04 -12.65
N GLN A 35 -6.14 -0.77 -11.79
CA GLN A 35 -7.29 -0.32 -11.00
C GLN A 35 -6.91 0.78 -9.98
N PHE A 36 -5.76 0.67 -9.31
CA PHE A 36 -5.20 1.75 -8.48
C PHE A 36 -4.95 3.02 -9.30
N ARG A 37 -4.43 2.89 -10.53
CA ARG A 37 -4.18 4.02 -11.42
C ARG A 37 -5.48 4.75 -11.76
N GLN A 38 -6.52 4.02 -12.11
CA GLN A 38 -7.85 4.57 -12.40
C GLN A 38 -8.44 5.28 -11.18
N LEU A 39 -8.29 4.71 -9.98
CA LEU A 39 -8.74 5.34 -8.74
C LEU A 39 -7.95 6.61 -8.41
N ALA A 40 -6.63 6.60 -8.59
CA ALA A 40 -5.78 7.77 -8.39
C ALA A 40 -6.14 8.91 -9.37
N LEU A 41 -6.41 8.58 -10.63
CA LEU A 41 -6.84 9.55 -11.64
C LEU A 41 -8.18 10.20 -11.27
N ARG A 42 -9.15 9.41 -10.81
CA ARG A 42 -10.49 9.92 -10.44
C ARG A 42 -10.49 10.72 -9.14
N SER A 43 -9.75 10.27 -8.13
CA SER A 43 -9.75 10.88 -6.80
C SER A 43 -8.76 12.02 -6.63
N GLY A 44 -7.78 12.14 -7.54
CA GLY A 44 -6.66 13.08 -7.41
C GLY A 44 -5.62 12.66 -6.36
N GLN A 45 -5.79 11.51 -5.70
CA GLN A 45 -4.88 11.01 -4.68
C GLN A 45 -3.50 10.66 -5.27
N SER A 46 -2.46 10.94 -4.49
CA SER A 46 -1.08 10.63 -4.86
C SER A 46 -0.79 9.15 -4.65
N VAL A 47 -0.67 8.41 -5.76
CA VAL A 47 -0.30 6.98 -5.75
C VAL A 47 0.96 6.79 -6.59
N TYR A 48 1.92 6.07 -6.02
CA TYR A 48 3.21 5.76 -6.63
C TYR A 48 3.41 4.25 -6.70
N LEU A 49 4.14 3.80 -7.70
CA LEU A 49 4.65 2.43 -7.80
C LEU A 49 6.15 2.45 -7.53
N TRP A 50 6.61 1.48 -6.75
CA TRP A 50 8.01 1.11 -6.65
C TRP A 50 8.19 -0.34 -7.06
N ASP A 51 9.21 -0.58 -7.88
CA ASP A 51 9.75 -1.89 -8.20
C ASP A 51 11.31 -1.81 -8.19
N PRO A 52 12.02 -2.92 -7.95
CA PRO A 52 13.49 -2.90 -7.84
C PRO A 52 14.20 -2.55 -9.16
N HIS A 53 13.55 -2.72 -10.30
CA HIS A 53 14.13 -2.49 -11.62
C HIS A 53 14.09 -1.02 -12.03
N ASN A 54 13.02 -0.32 -11.67
CA ASN A 54 12.75 1.02 -12.14
C ASN A 54 12.68 2.09 -11.05
N GLY A 55 12.50 1.71 -9.78
CA GLY A 55 12.33 2.64 -8.67
C GLY A 55 10.94 3.27 -8.63
N ILE A 56 10.82 4.40 -7.93
CA ILE A 56 9.54 5.08 -7.70
C ILE A 56 9.10 5.84 -8.96
N ALA A 57 7.85 5.65 -9.37
CA ALA A 57 7.17 6.44 -10.39
C ALA A 57 5.75 6.80 -9.95
N ALA A 58 5.25 7.96 -10.39
CA ALA A 58 3.85 8.31 -10.17
C ALA A 58 2.97 7.39 -11.03
N LEU A 59 1.97 6.74 -10.43
CA LEU A 59 1.15 5.76 -11.17
C LEU A 59 0.34 6.43 -12.30
N ARG A 60 -0.03 7.71 -12.10
CA ARG A 60 -0.71 8.54 -13.12
C ARG A 60 0.19 8.99 -14.27
N GLN A 61 1.51 9.03 -14.06
CA GLN A 61 2.52 9.55 -14.99
C GLN A 61 3.78 8.69 -14.90
N SER A 62 3.68 7.44 -15.38
CA SER A 62 4.71 6.42 -15.19
C SER A 62 6.07 6.74 -15.83
N GLU A 63 6.11 7.67 -16.78
CA GLU A 63 7.32 8.15 -17.45
C GLU A 63 8.23 8.97 -16.50
N LEU A 64 7.65 9.60 -15.47
CA LEU A 64 8.40 10.40 -14.51
C LEU A 64 8.79 9.53 -13.31
N ARG A 65 10.09 9.23 -13.24
CA ARG A 65 10.69 8.43 -12.18
C ARG A 65 11.48 9.30 -11.21
N VAL A 66 11.46 8.92 -9.94
CA VAL A 66 12.29 9.54 -8.91
C VAL A 66 13.74 9.06 -9.08
N PRO A 67 14.70 9.95 -9.37
CA PRO A 67 16.10 9.55 -9.54
C PRO A 67 16.67 8.88 -8.29
N GLY A 68 17.49 7.84 -8.48
CA GLY A 68 18.17 7.14 -7.39
C GLY A 68 17.28 6.23 -6.53
N SER A 69 15.98 6.11 -6.83
CA SER A 69 15.03 5.37 -5.99
C SER A 69 14.92 3.86 -6.28
N LYS A 70 15.80 3.29 -7.11
CA LYS A 70 15.78 1.84 -7.40
C LYS A 70 16.13 1.00 -6.19
N ARG A 71 17.08 1.45 -5.36
CA ARG A 71 17.47 0.76 -4.13
C ARG A 71 16.40 0.99 -3.07
N PHE A 72 15.99 -0.09 -2.40
CA PHE A 72 14.96 -0.03 -1.36
C PHE A 72 15.24 1.03 -0.29
N ASN A 73 16.49 1.15 0.17
CA ASN A 73 16.86 2.15 1.19
C ASN A 73 16.72 3.59 0.69
N ASP A 74 17.03 3.85 -0.58
CA ASP A 74 16.89 5.17 -1.17
C ASP A 74 15.42 5.51 -1.43
N ALA A 75 14.62 4.53 -1.87
CA ALA A 75 13.16 4.63 -1.95
C ALA A 75 12.53 4.94 -0.59
N MET A 76 12.89 4.18 0.45
CA MET A 76 12.41 4.41 1.82
C MET A 76 12.80 5.80 2.32
N ARG A 77 14.02 6.27 2.03
CA ARG A 77 14.45 7.63 2.38
C ARG A 77 13.58 8.68 1.69
N PHE A 78 13.32 8.52 0.39
CA PHE A 78 12.43 9.40 -0.36
C PHE A 78 11.01 9.41 0.25
N ILE A 79 10.44 8.23 0.52
CA ILE A 79 9.11 8.09 1.11
C ILE A 79 9.05 8.82 2.46
N LEU A 80 10.04 8.58 3.34
CA LEU A 80 10.13 9.22 4.66
C LEU A 80 10.21 10.74 4.61
N GLN A 81 10.83 11.29 3.56
CA GLN A 81 10.99 12.73 3.37
C GLN A 81 9.79 13.38 2.65
N SER A 82 8.84 12.59 2.17
CA SER A 82 7.66 13.13 1.49
C SER A 82 6.75 13.90 2.45
N MET A 83 6.47 15.15 2.08
CA MET A 83 5.67 16.11 2.85
C MET A 83 4.16 15.94 2.64
N GLN A 84 3.73 15.13 1.67
CA GLN A 84 2.32 14.96 1.34
C GLN A 84 1.86 13.56 1.69
N PHE A 85 0.54 13.43 1.89
CA PHE A 85 -0.09 12.12 1.91
C PHE A 85 0.14 11.41 0.58
N ALA A 86 0.51 10.14 0.63
CA ALA A 86 0.66 9.30 -0.55
C ALA A 86 0.58 7.81 -0.23
N VAL A 87 0.08 7.05 -1.22
CA VAL A 87 0.11 5.58 -1.24
C VAL A 87 1.26 5.13 -2.12
N TYR A 88 2.14 4.28 -1.59
CA TYR A 88 3.27 3.69 -2.30
C TYR A 88 3.02 2.20 -2.46
N LEU A 89 2.73 1.78 -3.68
CA LEU A 89 2.58 0.38 -4.06
C LEU A 89 3.96 -0.21 -4.28
N LEU A 90 4.29 -1.29 -3.57
CA LEU A 90 5.54 -2.03 -3.74
C LEU A 90 5.21 -3.39 -4.35
N VAL A 91 5.87 -3.70 -5.46
CA VAL A 91 5.85 -5.01 -6.13
C VAL A 91 7.27 -5.57 -6.19
N GLU A 92 7.39 -6.89 -6.33
CA GLU A 92 8.71 -7.57 -6.47
C GLU A 92 9.69 -7.18 -5.35
N TYR A 93 9.15 -6.99 -4.15
CA TYR A 93 9.85 -6.43 -3.01
C TYR A 93 10.49 -7.51 -2.12
N GLU A 94 10.16 -8.78 -2.34
CA GLU A 94 10.42 -9.89 -1.43
C GLU A 94 11.91 -10.00 -1.07
N ASP A 95 12.79 -9.87 -2.06
CA ASP A 95 14.25 -9.91 -1.88
C ASP A 95 14.80 -8.74 -1.05
N GLN A 96 14.00 -7.69 -0.85
CA GLN A 96 14.37 -6.52 -0.06
C GLN A 96 13.96 -6.65 1.41
N ILE A 97 13.07 -7.57 1.78
CA ILE A 97 12.57 -7.70 3.15
C ILE A 97 13.47 -8.61 3.97
N LYS A 98 14.70 -8.16 4.16
CA LYS A 98 15.71 -8.81 4.99
C LYS A 98 16.57 -7.76 5.70
N PRO A 99 17.30 -8.10 6.77
CA PRO A 99 18.22 -7.17 7.40
C PRO A 99 19.19 -6.55 6.37
N PRO A 100 19.44 -5.22 6.44
CA PRO A 100 19.01 -4.29 7.49
C PRO A 100 17.62 -3.65 7.25
N ASN A 101 16.96 -3.92 6.12
CA ASN A 101 15.75 -3.21 5.69
C ASN A 101 14.53 -3.48 6.59
N THR A 102 14.48 -4.64 7.24
CA THR A 102 13.43 -4.96 8.23
C THR A 102 13.42 -3.96 9.40
N ALA A 103 14.58 -3.49 9.85
CA ALA A 103 14.66 -2.47 10.89
C ALA A 103 14.08 -1.12 10.43
N LEU A 104 14.27 -0.76 9.15
CA LEU A 104 13.67 0.44 8.57
C LEU A 104 12.15 0.34 8.49
N LEU A 105 11.62 -0.81 8.08
CA LEU A 105 10.18 -1.08 8.05
C LEU A 105 9.56 -1.02 9.44
N ARG A 106 10.20 -1.62 10.44
CA ARG A 106 9.78 -1.54 11.85
C ARG A 106 9.72 -0.09 12.33
N ARG A 107 10.72 0.74 11.97
CA ARG A 107 10.73 2.16 12.30
C ARG A 107 9.59 2.90 11.59
N PHE A 108 9.39 2.62 10.29
CA PHE A 108 8.34 3.24 9.49
C PHE A 108 6.93 2.95 10.01
N ALA A 109 6.66 1.71 10.41
CA ALA A 109 5.38 1.28 10.97
C ALA A 109 4.99 2.07 12.24
N ARG A 110 5.97 2.58 12.99
CA ARG A 110 5.77 3.35 14.23
C ARG A 110 5.60 4.84 14.02
N ILE A 111 5.81 5.34 12.80
CA ILE A 111 5.66 6.78 12.53
C ILE A 111 4.19 7.15 12.69
N ARG A 112 3.94 8.22 13.44
CA ARG A 112 2.64 8.89 13.54
C ARG A 112 2.88 10.32 13.06
N SER A 113 2.25 10.70 11.95
CA SER A 113 2.46 11.99 11.30
C SER A 113 1.13 12.44 10.72
N ALA A 114 0.87 13.74 10.75
CA ALA A 114 -0.31 14.33 10.08
C ALA A 114 -0.32 14.02 8.57
N ASN A 115 0.86 13.86 7.97
CA ASN A 115 1.03 13.45 6.58
C ASN A 115 1.25 11.93 6.54
N GLN A 116 0.18 11.14 6.60
CA GLN A 116 0.28 9.67 6.55
C GLN A 116 0.87 9.20 5.21
N ARG A 117 1.66 8.14 5.26
CA ARG A 117 2.27 7.51 4.08
C ARG A 117 2.02 6.02 4.20
N ASN A 118 1.30 5.47 3.25
CA ASN A 118 0.93 4.07 3.29
C ASN A 118 1.77 3.31 2.28
N ILE A 119 2.58 2.39 2.78
CA ILE A 119 3.29 1.41 1.97
C ILE A 119 2.37 0.20 1.84
N VAL A 120 2.00 -0.12 0.61
CA VAL A 120 1.13 -1.24 0.26
C VAL A 120 1.97 -2.26 -0.50
N PHE A 121 2.20 -3.40 0.14
CA PHE A 121 2.85 -4.54 -0.47
C PHE A 121 1.82 -5.32 -1.30
N LEU A 122 2.10 -5.47 -2.60
CA LEU A 122 1.29 -6.24 -3.53
C LEU A 122 2.08 -7.46 -3.99
N ALA A 123 1.56 -8.64 -3.67
CA ALA A 123 2.16 -9.91 -4.07
C ALA A 123 1.09 -10.98 -4.29
N ARG A 124 1.47 -12.07 -4.95
CA ARG A 124 0.61 -13.27 -5.01
C ARG A 124 0.44 -13.93 -3.65
N GLN A 125 1.49 -13.90 -2.84
CA GLN A 125 1.52 -14.41 -1.48
C GLN A 125 2.40 -13.49 -0.65
N LEU A 126 1.88 -13.03 0.48
CA LEU A 126 2.61 -12.15 1.39
C LEU A 126 3.38 -12.99 2.41
N VAL A 127 4.70 -12.99 2.27
CA VAL A 127 5.63 -13.59 3.22
C VAL A 127 6.55 -12.52 3.76
N PHE A 128 6.56 -12.36 5.08
CA PHE A 128 7.43 -11.41 5.78
C PHE A 128 8.19 -12.14 6.91
N PRO A 129 9.40 -11.70 7.26
CA PRO A 129 10.04 -12.09 8.52
C PRO A 129 9.14 -11.74 9.71
N GLU A 130 9.18 -12.55 10.77
CA GLU A 130 8.34 -12.40 11.99
C GLU A 130 8.38 -10.97 12.55
N GLU A 131 9.56 -10.34 12.54
CA GLU A 131 9.75 -8.98 13.05
C GLU A 131 9.00 -7.88 12.25
N VAL A 132 8.53 -8.18 11.03
CA VAL A 132 7.75 -7.27 10.18
C VAL A 132 6.30 -7.74 10.03
N ASP A 133 6.04 -9.04 9.99
CA ASP A 133 4.71 -9.59 9.65
C ASP A 133 3.59 -9.04 10.57
N GLY A 134 3.83 -8.99 11.88
CA GLY A 134 2.89 -8.44 12.86
C GLY A 134 2.63 -6.93 12.76
N LEU A 135 3.36 -6.22 11.89
CA LEU A 135 3.20 -4.79 11.63
C LEU A 135 2.45 -4.50 10.33
N VAL A 136 2.21 -5.52 9.49
CA VAL A 136 1.56 -5.37 8.19
C VAL A 136 0.07 -5.64 8.33
N ALA A 137 -0.76 -4.63 8.14
CA ALA A 137 -2.21 -4.80 8.08
C ALA A 137 -2.60 -5.51 6.78
N ARG A 138 -3.08 -6.76 6.87
CA ARG A 138 -3.55 -7.52 5.71
C ARG A 138 -4.94 -7.05 5.31
N MET A 139 -5.10 -6.62 4.06
CA MET A 139 -6.37 -6.22 3.47
C MET A 139 -6.68 -7.12 2.27
N THR A 140 -7.93 -7.54 2.13
CA THR A 140 -8.34 -8.47 1.08
C THR A 140 -9.06 -7.73 -0.06
N PRO A 141 -8.66 -7.92 -1.32
CA PRO A 141 -9.39 -7.41 -2.45
C PRO A 141 -10.80 -8.03 -2.50
N GLY A 142 -11.82 -7.18 -2.59
CA GLY A 142 -13.22 -7.63 -2.70
C GLY A 142 -13.86 -8.20 -1.42
N ASN A 143 -13.18 -8.20 -0.26
CA ASN A 143 -13.89 -8.48 0.99
C ASN A 143 -14.73 -7.24 1.32
N VAL A 144 -15.99 -7.29 0.90
CA VAL A 144 -17.06 -6.55 1.54
C VAL A 144 -17.05 -7.07 2.96
N ALA A 145 -16.23 -6.48 3.84
CA ALA A 145 -16.56 -6.46 5.24
C ALA A 145 -17.96 -5.87 5.24
N SER A 146 -18.97 -6.72 5.41
CA SER A 146 -20.23 -6.31 5.97
C SER A 146 -19.83 -5.67 7.29
N SER A 147 -19.55 -4.37 7.27
CA SER A 147 -19.79 -3.53 8.41
C SER A 147 -21.23 -3.85 8.71
N GLN A 148 -21.47 -4.74 9.67
CA GLN A 148 -22.82 -5.07 10.10
C GLN A 148 -23.52 -3.73 10.23
N PRO A 149 -24.62 -3.48 9.49
CA PRO A 149 -25.29 -2.21 9.58
C PRO A 149 -25.60 -1.99 11.06
N ARG A 150 -24.95 -1.01 11.68
CA ARG A 150 -25.29 -0.63 13.04
C ARG A 150 -26.70 -0.06 12.94
N LEU A 151 -27.60 -0.58 13.74
CA LEU A 151 -28.92 0.04 13.87
C LEU A 151 -28.71 1.48 14.35
N ARG A 152 -29.61 2.40 13.99
CA ARG A 152 -29.52 3.83 14.37
C ARG A 152 -29.49 4.04 15.90
N ASP A 153 -29.76 3.00 16.68
CA ASP A 153 -29.73 2.95 18.14
C ASP A 153 -28.40 2.45 18.74
N GLY A 154 -27.39 2.17 17.90
CA GLY A 154 -26.06 1.72 18.33
C GLY A 154 -25.93 0.23 18.64
N ARG A 155 -26.99 -0.58 18.44
CA ARG A 155 -26.96 -2.03 18.66
C ARG A 155 -26.47 -2.80 17.43
N TRP A 156 -25.81 -3.92 17.70
CA TRP A 156 -25.37 -4.87 16.68
C TRP A 156 -26.52 -5.77 16.25
N VAL A 157 -26.67 -6.00 14.94
CA VAL A 157 -27.63 -6.99 14.41
C VAL A 157 -27.06 -8.38 14.72
N ARG A 158 -27.78 -9.14 15.56
CA ARG A 158 -27.45 -10.54 15.85
C ARG A 158 -27.89 -11.45 14.71
#